data_AF-A0A7G9QR62-F1
#
_entry.id   AF-A0A7G9QR62-F1
#
_cell.length_a   1.000
_cell.length_b   1.000
_cell.length_c   1.000
_cell.angle_alpha   90.00
_cell.angle_beta   90.00
_cell.angle_gamma   90.00
#
_symmetry.space_group_name_H-M   'P 1'
#
loop_
_entity.id
_entity.type
_entity.pdbx_description
1 polymer ?
#
loop_
_entity_poly.entity_id
_entity_poly.type
_entity_poly.pdbx_seq_one_letter_code
_entity_poly.pdbx_strand_id
1 'polypeptide(L)'
;MDAFAKAFVAFALLVGCPWGYSVYKRHPVEAFCRGLPAAATRERVIADAEAAGLWINPLGRQAPSLWIYNQRAPWWRYACVIEFDARHGISAKVMAAD
;
A
#
# COMPACT_ATOMS: atom_id res chain seq x y z
N MET A 1 15.93 25.21 -30.22
CA MET A 1 15.68 24.49 -28.95
C MET A 1 17.00 23.94 -28.46
N ASP A 2 17.63 24.64 -27.53
CA ASP A 2 18.97 24.36 -27.01
C ASP A 2 19.06 23.03 -26.26
N ALA A 3 20.21 22.37 -26.36
CA ALA A 3 20.50 21.09 -25.71
C ALA A 3 20.22 21.12 -24.19
N PHE A 4 20.37 22.27 -23.55
CA PHE A 4 20.03 22.51 -22.15
C PHE A 4 18.55 22.30 -21.84
N ALA A 5 17.63 22.74 -22.71
CA ALA A 5 16.19 22.55 -22.51
C ALA A 5 15.81 21.07 -22.63
N LYS A 6 16.43 20.33 -23.56
CA LYS A 6 16.24 18.88 -23.70
C LYS A 6 16.77 18.11 -22.50
N ALA A 7 17.93 18.49 -21.97
CA ALA A 7 18.53 17.87 -20.78
C ALA A 7 17.66 18.11 -19.53
N PHE A 8 17.11 19.31 -19.36
CA PHE A 8 16.24 19.63 -18.23
C PHE A 8 14.90 18.88 -18.29
N VAL A 9 14.29 18.76 -19.48
CA VAL A 9 13.07 17.97 -19.68
C VAL A 9 13.33 16.48 -19.44
N ALA A 10 14.46 15.96 -19.92
CA ALA A 10 14.85 14.57 -19.67
C ALA A 10 15.08 14.30 -18.17
N PHE A 11 15.73 15.23 -17.46
CA PHE A 11 15.93 15.13 -16.01
C PHE A 11 14.61 15.25 -15.23
N ALA A 12 13.73 16.18 -15.59
CA ALA A 12 12.42 16.34 -14.98
C ALA A 12 11.53 15.10 -15.19
N LEU A 13 11.59 14.47 -16.38
CA LEU A 13 10.91 13.21 -16.64
C LEU A 13 11.51 12.06 -15.83
N LEU A 14 12.85 11.96 -15.76
CA LEU A 14 13.55 10.91 -15.02
C LEU A 14 13.37 11.00 -13.50
N VAL A 15 13.24 12.20 -12.94
CA VAL A 15 13.05 12.40 -11.49
C VAL A 15 11.56 12.46 -11.11
N GLY A 16 10.71 13.02 -11.98
CA GLY A 16 9.27 13.13 -11.74
C GLY A 16 8.50 11.81 -11.91
N CYS A 17 8.87 10.97 -12.89
CA CYS A 17 8.21 9.67 -13.10
C CYS A 17 8.32 8.73 -11.89
N PRO A 18 9.50 8.52 -11.28
CA PRO A 18 9.64 7.65 -10.12
C PRO A 18 8.81 8.12 -8.91
N TRP A 19 8.77 9.43 -8.67
CA TRP A 19 8.00 10.01 -7.57
C TRP A 19 6.49 9.86 -7.77
N GLY A 20 5.98 10.22 -8.94
CA GLY A 20 4.57 10.04 -9.28
C GLY A 20 4.15 8.57 -9.22
N TYR A 21 5.00 7.67 -9.71
CA TYR A 21 4.76 6.22 -9.67
C TYR A 21 4.71 5.67 -8.24
N SER A 22 5.64 6.09 -7.38
CA SER A 22 5.69 5.69 -5.96
C SER A 22 4.44 6.17 -5.21
N VAL A 23 4.02 7.42 -5.41
CA VAL A 23 2.80 7.96 -4.80
C VAL A 23 1.56 7.23 -5.30
N TYR A 24 1.44 7.01 -6.61
CA TYR A 24 0.34 6.28 -7.22
C TYR A 24 0.22 4.85 -6.66
N LYS A 25 1.36 4.16 -6.48
CA LYS A 25 1.42 2.80 -5.91
C LYS A 25 1.09 2.74 -4.43
N ARG A 26 1.44 3.78 -3.67
CA ARG A 26 1.20 3.88 -2.23
C ARG A 26 -0.24 4.26 -1.90
N HIS A 27 -0.84 5.13 -2.71
CA HIS A 27 -2.19 5.67 -2.52
C HIS A 27 -3.28 4.62 -2.26
N PRO A 28 -3.42 3.51 -3.01
CA PRO A 28 -4.51 2.55 -2.79
C PRO A 28 -4.44 1.89 -1.40
N VAL A 29 -3.23 1.54 -0.96
CA VAL A 29 -3.01 0.93 0.36
C VAL A 29 -3.21 1.95 1.48
N GLU A 30 -2.80 3.19 1.27
CA GLU A 30 -2.97 4.26 2.24
C GLU A 30 -4.43 4.69 2.40
N ALA A 31 -5.16 4.81 1.29
CA ALA A 31 -6.60 5.06 1.30
C ALA A 31 -7.35 3.92 2.03
N PHE A 32 -6.98 2.67 1.76
CA PHE A 32 -7.54 1.52 2.47
C PHE A 32 -7.23 1.60 3.97
N CYS A 33 -5.96 1.76 4.36
CA CYS A 33 -5.53 1.81 5.76
C CYS A 33 -6.22 2.94 6.56
N ARG A 34 -6.39 4.12 5.96
CA ARG A 34 -7.08 5.27 6.58
C ARG A 34 -8.60 5.10 6.64
N GLY A 35 -9.18 4.35 5.70
CA GLY A 35 -10.62 4.10 5.64
C GLY A 35 -11.10 3.02 6.61
N LEU A 36 -10.19 2.33 7.30
CA LEU A 36 -10.56 1.26 8.22
C LEU A 36 -11.28 1.77 9.47
N PRO A 37 -12.43 1.19 9.84
CA PRO A 37 -13.06 1.47 11.11
C PRO A 37 -12.16 1.03 12.28
N ALA A 38 -12.12 1.83 13.35
CA ALA A 38 -11.31 1.55 14.55
C ALA A 38 -11.66 0.25 15.29
N ALA A 39 -12.79 -0.37 14.98
CA ALA A 39 -13.23 -1.66 15.54
C ALA A 39 -13.49 -2.72 14.44
N ALA A 40 -12.86 -2.57 13.27
CA ALA A 40 -13.03 -3.52 12.18
C ALA A 40 -12.54 -4.92 12.61
N THR A 41 -13.38 -5.93 12.40
CA THR A 41 -13.01 -7.33 12.62
C THR A 41 -12.09 -7.80 11.51
N ARG A 42 -11.29 -8.84 11.79
CA ARG A 42 -10.36 -9.39 10.80
C ARG A 42 -11.07 -9.86 9.53
N GLU A 43 -12.20 -10.54 9.67
CA GLU A 43 -12.98 -11.04 8.54
C GLU A 43 -13.49 -9.88 7.67
N ARG A 44 -13.93 -8.79 8.29
CA ARG A 44 -14.40 -7.61 7.57
C ARG A 44 -13.26 -6.95 6.80
N VAL A 45 -12.11 -6.78 7.44
CA VAL A 45 -10.89 -6.24 6.83
C VAL A 45 -10.47 -7.07 5.62
N ILE A 46 -10.50 -8.40 5.73
CA ILE A 46 -10.16 -9.31 4.62
C ILE A 46 -11.15 -9.14 3.47
N ALA A 47 -12.45 -9.14 3.75
CA ALA A 47 -13.49 -8.96 2.74
C ALA A 47 -13.37 -7.61 2.02
N ASP A 48 -13.13 -6.53 2.77
CA ASP A 48 -12.96 -5.18 2.19
C ASP A 48 -11.68 -5.08 1.35
N ALA A 49 -10.59 -5.72 1.77
CA ALA A 49 -9.35 -5.76 1.00
C ALA A 49 -9.49 -6.56 -0.31
N GLU A 50 -10.18 -7.70 -0.27
CA GLU A 50 -10.50 -8.48 -1.47
C GLU A 50 -11.42 -7.70 -2.42
N ALA A 51 -12.43 -7.00 -1.90
CA ALA A 51 -13.30 -6.14 -2.70
C ALA A 51 -12.55 -4.95 -3.33
N ALA A 52 -11.51 -4.44 -2.66
CA ALA A 52 -10.62 -3.41 -3.19
C ALA A 52 -9.56 -3.95 -4.17
N GLY A 53 -9.52 -5.27 -4.43
CA GLY A 53 -8.53 -5.90 -5.29
C GLY A 53 -7.11 -5.91 -4.73
N LEU A 54 -6.95 -5.72 -3.41
CA LEU A 54 -5.67 -5.73 -2.74
C LEU A 54 -5.22 -7.17 -2.46
N TRP A 55 -3.90 -7.38 -2.43
CA TRP A 55 -3.35 -8.70 -2.17
C TRP A 55 -3.12 -8.91 -0.68
N ILE A 56 -3.64 -10.00 -0.11
CA ILE A 56 -3.49 -10.30 1.31
C ILE A 56 -2.44 -11.39 1.48
N ASN A 57 -1.53 -11.25 2.46
CA ASN A 57 -0.62 -12.35 2.80
C ASN A 57 -1.42 -13.57 3.28
N PRO A 58 -1.40 -14.71 2.56
CA PRO A 58 -2.13 -15.90 3.00
C PRO A 58 -1.63 -16.43 4.34
N LEU A 59 -0.33 -16.27 4.63
CA LEU A 59 0.29 -16.70 5.89
C LEU A 59 -0.12 -15.80 7.08
N GLY A 60 -0.57 -14.57 6.80
CA GLY A 60 -0.96 -13.57 7.80
C GLY A 60 -2.42 -13.65 8.24
N ARG A 61 -3.25 -14.50 7.62
CA ARG A 61 -4.71 -14.54 7.90
C ARG A 61 -5.05 -14.98 9.33
N GLN A 62 -4.15 -15.70 10.01
CA GLN A 62 -4.32 -16.12 11.41
C GLN A 62 -3.28 -15.49 12.35
N ALA A 63 -2.37 -14.67 11.82
CA ALA A 63 -1.33 -14.01 12.59
C ALA A 63 -1.89 -12.81 13.38
N PRO A 64 -1.21 -12.36 14.45
CA PRO A 64 -1.59 -11.15 15.18
C PRO A 64 -1.57 -9.90 14.30
N SER A 65 -0.77 -9.89 13.23
CA SER A 65 -0.72 -8.84 12.23
C SER A 65 -1.19 -9.34 10.86
N LEU A 66 -2.10 -8.61 10.21
CA LEU A 66 -2.50 -8.84 8.82
C LEU A 66 -1.76 -7.87 7.89
N TRP A 67 -1.24 -8.39 6.78
CA TRP A 67 -0.49 -7.61 5.80
C TRP A 67 -1.25 -7.59 4.48
N ILE A 68 -1.60 -6.39 4.04
CA ILE A 68 -2.42 -6.15 2.84
C ILE A 68 -1.63 -5.26 1.89
N TYR A 69 -1.32 -5.77 0.72
CA TYR A 69 -0.41 -5.16 -0.25
C TYR A 69 -1.17 -4.56 -1.42
N ASN A 70 -0.57 -3.53 -2.03
CA ASN A 70 -1.07 -2.95 -3.28
C ASN A 70 -1.01 -3.94 -4.46
N GLN A 71 -0.13 -4.95 -4.41
CA GLN A 71 0.06 -5.92 -5.48
C GLN A 71 0.74 -7.20 -4.98
N ARG A 72 0.72 -8.25 -5.81
CA ARG A 72 1.39 -9.55 -5.55
C ARG A 72 2.89 -9.55 -5.85
N ALA A 73 3.35 -8.72 -6.79
CA ALA A 73 4.75 -8.69 -7.22
C ALA A 73 5.66 -8.09 -6.12
N PRO A 74 6.84 -8.68 -5.86
CA PRO A 74 7.74 -8.30 -4.75
C PRO A 74 8.63 -7.09 -5.06
N TRP A 75 8.25 -6.23 -6.00
CA TRP A 75 9.02 -5.04 -6.35
C TRP A 75 8.20 -3.79 -6.14
N TRP A 76 8.71 -2.89 -5.29
CA TRP A 76 8.08 -1.61 -4.94
C TRP A 76 6.64 -1.79 -4.42
N ARG A 77 6.45 -2.70 -3.46
CA ARG A 77 5.16 -2.90 -2.81
C ARG A 77 5.03 -2.06 -1.54
N TYR A 78 3.81 -1.63 -1.29
CA TYR A 78 3.41 -1.03 -0.03
C TYR A 78 2.41 -1.95 0.64
N ALA A 79 2.51 -2.07 1.96
CA ALA A 79 1.62 -2.89 2.77
C ALA A 79 0.91 -2.03 3.82
N CYS A 80 -0.40 -2.23 3.96
CA CYS A 80 -1.15 -1.82 5.14
C CYS A 80 -1.01 -2.97 6.14
N VAL A 81 -0.28 -2.71 7.21
CA VAL A 81 -0.07 -3.64 8.31
C VAL A 81 -1.07 -3.29 9.40
N ILE A 82 -1.94 -4.24 9.71
CA ILE A 82 -3.00 -4.09 10.69
C ILE A 82 -2.73 -5.04 11.84
N GLU A 83 -2.56 -4.50 13.04
CA GLU A 83 -2.37 -5.29 14.26
C GLU A 83 -3.72 -5.50 14.93
N PHE A 84 -4.03 -6.74 15.30
CA PHE A 84 -5.28 -7.11 15.96
C PHE A 84 -5.02 -7.52 17.40
N ASP A 85 -5.84 -7.03 18.34
CA ASP A 85 -5.95 -7.58 19.70
C ASP A 85 -7.21 -8.41 19.78
N ALA A 86 -7.06 -9.66 20.24
CA ALA A 86 -8.03 -10.74 20.43
C ALA A 86 -9.02 -10.99 19.26
N ARG A 87 -9.71 -9.96 18.74
CA ARG A 87 -10.66 -9.98 17.60
C ARG A 87 -10.77 -8.66 16.80
N HIS A 88 -10.15 -7.55 17.21
CA HIS A 88 -10.34 -6.23 16.58
C HIS A 88 -9.01 -5.59 16.15
N GLY A 89 -9.02 -4.86 15.04
CA GLY A 89 -7.88 -4.06 14.60
C GLY A 89 -7.62 -2.90 15.56
N ILE A 90 -6.43 -2.85 16.16
CA ILE A 90 -6.01 -1.80 17.11
C ILE A 90 -5.27 -0.69 16.37
N SER A 91 -4.46 -1.07 15.38
CA SER A 91 -3.58 -0.17 14.68
C SER A 91 -3.50 -0.56 13.22
N ALA A 92 -3.39 0.43 12.34
CA ALA A 92 -3.20 0.27 10.91
C ALA A 92 -2.11 1.25 10.46
N LYS A 93 -1.06 0.74 9.80
CA LYS A 93 0.07 1.55 9.32
C LYS A 93 0.47 1.14 7.91
N VAL A 94 0.83 2.11 7.09
CA VAL A 94 1.37 1.86 5.75
C VAL A 94 2.89 1.74 5.86
N MET A 95 3.44 0.65 5.34
CA MET A 95 4.86 0.38 5.30
C MET A 95 5.30 0.09 3.87
N ALA A 96 6.49 0.56 3.49
CA ALA A 96 7.19 -0.01 2.35
C ALA A 96 7.58 -1.44 2.74
N ALA A 97 7.29 -2.41 1.87
CA ALA A 97 7.54 -3.82 2.14
C ALA A 97 8.57 -4.45 1.19
N ASP A 98 9.29 -3.61 0.43
CA ASP A 98 10.47 -3.90 -0.40
C ASP A 98 11.44 -2.70 -0.41
#